data_AF-A0A0J9T3Y1-F1
#
_entry.id   AF-A0A0J9T3Y1-F1
#
_cell.length_a   1.000
_cell.length_b   1.000
_cell.length_c   1.000
_cell.angle_alpha   90.00
_cell.angle_beta   90.00
_cell.angle_gamma   90.00
#
_symmetry.space_group_name_H-M   'P 1'
#
loop_
_entity.id
_entity.type
_entity.pdbx_description
1 polymer ?
#
loop_
_entity_poly.entity_id
_entity_poly.type
_entity_poly.pdbx_seq_one_letter_code
_entity_poly.pdbx_strand_id
1 'polypeptide(L)'
;MTNVGHNQEDRCSNLTYWTYDILMNTFNTNKNDNIDNNIISELNNAIFRVNQELKKDKNCTYYIDGTFSEWTEEKYLHDYFENYSTFIQNISDKEKKEIYCQYIDYISKLYKKYMKLCCTCYSRPEYVCVEHCPKFFKCNKQYFPIDLLHKLECNDNVSLKKEKENFESLIVDLEVIRKSQLMAMNFYKILTQDSFYRFIFSTFLLLGIFLIFFLFYKNNSLISIKILIISLKRHIFKKNYLPIRLQHEYILAYMYIQIITGNVQELFIKNDN
;
A
#
# COMPACT_ATOMS: atom_id res chain seq x y z
N MET A 1 23.86 6.54 21.35
CA MET A 1 23.06 5.31 21.36
C MET A 1 23.40 4.52 22.62
N THR A 2 22.53 4.51 23.64
CA THR A 2 22.77 3.77 24.91
C THR A 2 21.54 3.06 25.47
N ASN A 3 20.43 2.96 24.73
CA ASN A 3 19.29 2.17 25.19
C ASN A 3 19.16 0.92 24.30
N VAL A 4 19.67 -0.21 24.78
CA VAL A 4 19.72 -1.48 24.03
C VAL A 4 18.34 -2.18 23.98
N GLY A 5 17.26 -1.51 24.41
CA GLY A 5 15.93 -2.10 24.48
C GLY A 5 15.74 -2.94 25.75
N HIS A 6 14.55 -2.88 26.35
CA HIS A 6 14.31 -3.50 27.64
C HIS A 6 13.97 -4.99 27.51
N ASN A 7 13.33 -5.40 26.41
CA ASN A 7 12.95 -6.77 26.12
C ASN A 7 13.72 -7.36 24.91
N GLN A 8 13.49 -8.64 24.58
CA GLN A 8 14.16 -9.31 23.46
C GLN A 8 13.77 -8.72 22.09
N GLU A 9 12.51 -8.34 21.90
CA GLU A 9 12.01 -7.77 20.65
C GLU A 9 12.68 -6.41 20.36
N ASP A 10 12.77 -5.54 21.36
CA ASP A 10 13.46 -4.24 21.26
C ASP A 10 14.93 -4.44 20.86
N ARG A 11 15.62 -5.40 21.50
CA ARG A 11 17.03 -5.72 21.19
C ARG A 11 17.19 -6.19 19.75
N CYS A 12 16.29 -7.06 19.30
CA CYS A 12 16.35 -7.61 17.96
C CYS A 12 16.02 -6.55 16.90
N SER A 13 15.04 -5.68 17.14
CA SER A 13 14.75 -4.56 16.24
C SER A 13 15.92 -3.58 16.14
N ASN A 14 16.51 -3.21 17.27
CA ASN A 14 17.72 -2.39 17.31
C ASN A 14 18.89 -3.04 16.54
N LEU A 15 19.09 -4.35 16.68
CA LEU A 15 20.12 -5.08 15.94
C LEU A 15 19.85 -5.07 14.43
N THR A 16 18.59 -5.22 14.00
CA THR A 16 18.20 -5.11 12.58
C THR A 16 18.57 -3.74 12.01
N TYR A 17 18.16 -2.64 12.64
CA TYR A 17 18.45 -1.30 12.12
C TYR A 17 19.94 -0.93 12.21
N TRP A 18 20.65 -1.42 13.23
CA TRP A 18 22.11 -1.30 13.29
C TRP A 18 22.81 -2.06 12.15
N THR A 19 22.31 -3.24 11.79
CA THR A 19 22.82 -4.00 10.63
C THR A 19 22.61 -3.21 9.34
N TYR A 20 21.42 -2.63 9.15
CA TYR A 20 21.12 -1.80 7.98
C TYR A 20 22.04 -0.58 7.88
N ASP A 21 22.33 0.11 8.98
CA ASP A 21 23.27 1.23 9.00
C ASP A 21 24.67 0.80 8.54
N ILE A 22 25.17 -0.34 9.02
CA ILE A 22 26.49 -0.86 8.61
C ILE A 22 26.51 -1.16 7.12
N LEU A 23 25.48 -1.87 6.64
CA LEU A 23 25.38 -2.27 5.25
C LEU A 23 25.27 -1.06 4.34
N MET A 24 24.41 -0.10 4.67
CA MET A 24 24.29 1.14 3.92
C MET A 24 25.62 1.91 3.92
N ASN A 25 26.29 2.09 5.07
CA ASN A 25 27.59 2.77 5.10
C ASN A 25 28.69 2.06 4.30
N THR A 26 28.62 0.73 4.20
CA THR A 26 29.60 -0.08 3.48
C THR A 26 29.36 -0.08 1.97
N PHE A 27 28.10 -0.15 1.54
CA PHE A 27 27.71 -0.37 0.14
C PHE A 27 27.12 0.87 -0.54
N ASN A 28 26.93 1.98 0.17
CA ASN A 28 26.50 3.27 -0.39
C ASN A 28 27.66 3.96 -1.14
N THR A 29 28.14 3.34 -2.22
CA THR A 29 29.29 3.79 -3.00
C THR A 29 28.93 4.20 -4.43
N ASN A 30 27.89 5.03 -4.60
CA ASN A 30 27.61 5.77 -5.84
C ASN A 30 26.84 5.04 -6.97
N LYS A 31 25.54 4.71 -6.77
CA LYS A 31 24.43 4.71 -7.79
C LYS A 31 23.32 3.67 -7.55
N ASN A 32 23.52 2.70 -6.67
CA ASN A 32 22.52 1.66 -6.41
C ASN A 32 21.87 1.90 -5.05
N ASP A 33 20.53 1.92 -5.03
CA ASP A 33 19.72 2.04 -3.81
C ASP A 33 19.55 0.69 -3.08
N ASN A 34 20.30 -0.33 -3.50
CA ASN A 34 20.23 -1.69 -2.98
C ASN A 34 21.59 -2.40 -3.04
N ILE A 35 21.67 -3.51 -2.29
CA ILE A 35 22.81 -4.43 -2.28
C ILE A 35 22.55 -5.55 -3.28
N ASP A 36 23.61 -6.10 -3.89
CA ASP A 36 23.51 -7.28 -4.74
C ASP A 36 22.82 -8.45 -3.98
N ASN A 37 21.83 -9.06 -4.61
CA ASN A 37 21.03 -10.14 -4.02
C ASN A 37 21.88 -11.35 -3.58
N ASN A 38 23.01 -11.62 -4.25
CA ASN A 38 23.93 -12.69 -3.84
C ASN A 38 24.59 -12.35 -2.50
N ILE A 39 24.98 -11.09 -2.29
CA ILE A 39 25.54 -10.62 -1.03
C ILE A 39 24.48 -10.69 0.07
N ILE A 40 23.25 -10.24 -0.21
CA ILE A 40 22.12 -10.34 0.73
C ILE A 40 21.87 -11.81 1.13
N SER A 41 21.88 -12.73 0.17
CA SER A 41 21.70 -14.16 0.41
C SER A 41 22.78 -14.74 1.34
N GLU A 42 24.05 -14.42 1.10
CA GLU A 42 25.16 -14.87 1.95
C GLU A 42 25.07 -14.29 3.38
N LEU A 43 24.71 -13.01 3.51
CA LEU A 43 24.50 -12.38 4.81
C LEU A 43 23.33 -13.02 5.56
N ASN A 44 22.21 -13.27 4.88
CA ASN A 44 21.05 -13.95 5.46
C ASN A 44 21.38 -15.39 5.90
N ASN A 45 22.18 -16.12 5.13
CA ASN A 45 22.67 -17.44 5.51
C ASN A 45 23.54 -17.38 6.78
N ALA A 46 24.40 -16.36 6.90
CA ALA A 46 25.22 -16.16 8.08
C ALA A 46 24.35 -15.83 9.32
N ILE A 47 23.40 -14.89 9.19
CA ILE A 47 22.44 -14.54 10.25
C ILE A 47 21.66 -15.78 10.70
N PHE A 48 21.18 -16.58 9.76
CA PHE A 48 20.45 -17.82 10.06
C PHE A 48 21.31 -18.82 10.86
N ARG A 49 22.56 -19.07 10.43
CA ARG A 49 23.46 -20.00 11.12
C ARG A 49 23.77 -19.55 12.55
N VAL A 50 24.09 -18.27 12.74
CA VAL A 50 24.35 -17.71 14.08
C VAL A 50 23.12 -17.87 14.97
N ASN A 51 21.92 -17.57 14.47
CA ASN A 51 20.69 -17.70 15.24
C ASN A 51 20.35 -19.14 15.65
N GLN A 52 20.80 -20.15 14.89
CA GLN A 52 20.62 -21.57 15.22
C GLN A 52 21.53 -22.01 16.37
N GLU A 53 22.68 -21.36 16.55
CA GLU A 53 23.63 -21.66 17.63
C GLU A 53 23.29 -20.91 18.93
N LEU A 54 22.56 -19.80 18.83
CA LEU A 54 22.14 -19.00 19.98
C LEU A 54 20.96 -19.62 20.74
N LYS A 55 20.92 -19.39 22.05
CA LYS A 55 19.75 -19.72 22.88
C LYS A 55 18.52 -18.92 22.43
N LYS A 56 17.33 -19.47 22.62
CA LYS A 56 16.04 -18.88 22.18
C LYS A 56 15.77 -17.48 22.76
N ASP A 57 16.27 -17.16 23.95
CA ASP A 57 16.15 -15.84 24.60
C ASP A 57 17.19 -14.81 24.11
N LYS A 58 18.14 -15.26 23.28
CA LYS A 58 19.25 -14.45 22.76
C LYS A 58 19.30 -14.37 21.24
N ASN A 59 18.54 -15.20 20.55
CA ASN A 59 18.47 -15.18 19.10
C ASN A 59 17.55 -14.05 18.61
N CYS A 60 17.83 -13.55 17.41
CA CYS A 60 17.08 -12.51 16.74
C CYS A 60 16.79 -12.95 15.31
N THR A 61 15.57 -13.42 15.08
CA THR A 61 15.14 -13.91 13.77
C THR A 61 14.75 -12.72 12.87
N TYR A 62 15.68 -12.29 12.03
CA TYR A 62 15.43 -11.32 10.96
C TYR A 62 16.19 -11.70 9.69
N TYR A 63 15.75 -11.12 8.58
CA TYR A 63 16.39 -11.24 7.27
C TYR A 63 16.61 -9.83 6.75
N ILE A 64 17.72 -9.63 6.07
CA ILE A 64 18.01 -8.45 5.27
C ILE A 64 17.18 -8.56 4.00
N ASP A 65 16.29 -7.58 3.79
CA ASP A 65 15.44 -7.45 2.61
C ASP A 65 15.07 -5.97 2.43
N GLY A 66 14.79 -5.56 1.20
CA GLY A 66 14.43 -4.20 0.84
C GLY A 66 15.61 -3.33 0.39
N THR A 67 15.31 -2.05 0.22
CA THR A 67 16.20 -1.01 -0.31
C THR A 67 16.73 -0.10 0.79
N PHE A 68 17.80 0.65 0.51
CA PHE A 68 18.33 1.66 1.42
C PHE A 68 17.30 2.72 1.81
N SER A 69 16.44 3.10 0.86
CA SER A 69 15.36 4.05 1.14
C SER A 69 14.34 3.46 2.11
N GLU A 70 13.92 2.20 1.93
CA GLU A 70 12.99 1.53 2.84
C GLU A 70 13.60 1.39 4.23
N TRP A 71 14.84 0.94 4.35
CA TRP A 71 15.54 0.82 5.63
C TRP A 71 15.60 2.14 6.38
N THR A 72 15.85 3.23 5.64
CA THR A 72 15.88 4.58 6.21
C THR A 72 14.51 4.99 6.75
N GLU A 73 13.45 4.82 5.96
CA GLU A 73 12.09 5.17 6.37
C GLU A 73 11.62 4.33 7.58
N GLU A 74 11.85 3.02 7.54
CA GLU A 74 11.53 2.11 8.64
C GLU A 74 12.27 2.49 9.93
N LYS A 75 13.55 2.83 9.83
CA LYS A 75 14.34 3.28 10.98
C LYS A 75 13.79 4.57 11.59
N TYR A 76 13.44 5.56 10.77
CA TYR A 76 12.84 6.80 11.26
C TYR A 76 11.53 6.56 12.02
N LEU A 77 10.71 5.61 11.54
CA LEU A 77 9.48 5.20 12.21
C LEU A 77 9.78 4.45 13.52
N HIS A 78 10.68 3.47 13.49
CA HIS A 78 11.14 2.76 14.69
C HIS A 78 11.62 3.74 15.77
N ASP A 79 12.53 4.64 15.42
CA ASP A 79 13.08 5.63 16.34
C ASP A 79 12.02 6.59 16.87
N TYR A 80 11.03 6.94 16.04
CA TYR A 80 9.88 7.74 16.48
C TYR A 80 9.08 7.03 17.59
N PHE A 81 8.78 5.74 17.42
CA PHE A 81 8.03 4.98 18.41
C PHE A 81 8.82 4.72 19.69
N GLU A 82 10.11 4.42 19.58
CA GLU A 82 10.98 4.17 20.74
C GLU A 82 11.20 5.44 21.56
N ASN A 83 11.30 6.60 20.91
CA ASN A 83 11.53 7.87 21.58
C ASN A 83 10.25 8.65 21.89
N TYR A 84 9.06 8.11 21.58
CA TYR A 84 7.79 8.84 21.64
C TYR A 84 7.50 9.46 23.01
N SER A 85 7.69 8.70 24.10
CA SER A 85 7.46 9.18 25.47
C SER A 85 8.38 10.33 25.85
N THR A 86 9.67 10.20 25.54
CA THR A 86 10.69 11.21 25.78
C THR A 86 10.43 12.46 24.93
N PHE A 87 10.03 12.26 23.68
CA PHE A 87 9.69 13.33 22.76
C PHE A 87 8.53 14.17 23.29
N ILE A 88 7.42 13.55 23.71
CA ILE A 88 6.26 14.25 24.28
C ILE A 88 6.59 15.08 25.51
N GLN A 89 7.49 14.58 26.37
CA GLN A 89 7.91 15.26 27.59
C GLN A 89 8.74 16.51 27.28
N ASN A 90 9.60 16.45 26.26
CA ASN A 90 10.52 17.53 25.90
C ASN A 90 9.93 18.53 24.89
N ILE A 91 8.76 18.24 24.33
CA ILE A 91 8.15 19.02 23.24
C ILE A 91 7.76 20.46 23.61
N SER A 92 7.88 20.85 24.89
CA SER A 92 7.60 22.21 25.36
C SER A 92 8.74 23.21 25.11
N ASP A 93 9.89 22.76 24.62
CA ASP A 93 11.03 23.62 24.31
C ASP A 93 10.78 24.44 23.03
N LYS A 94 10.45 25.72 23.20
CA LYS A 94 10.08 26.64 22.11
C LYS A 94 11.26 26.96 21.18
N GLU A 95 12.50 26.87 21.65
CA GLU A 95 13.69 27.24 20.85
C GLU A 95 13.91 26.26 19.68
N LYS A 96 13.42 25.02 19.80
CA LYS A 96 13.56 23.96 18.79
C LYS A 96 12.28 23.67 18.01
N LYS A 97 11.25 24.51 18.17
CA LYS A 97 9.92 24.28 17.56
C LYS A 97 10.01 23.99 16.06
N GLU A 98 10.75 24.79 15.30
CA GLU A 98 10.83 24.62 13.84
C GLU A 98 11.43 23.27 13.44
N ILE A 99 12.51 22.85 14.09
CA ILE A 99 13.16 21.56 13.86
C ILE A 99 12.20 20.41 14.21
N TYR A 100 11.47 20.51 15.33
CA TYR A 100 10.47 19.51 15.69
C TYR A 100 9.32 19.45 14.70
N CYS A 101 8.83 20.59 14.22
CA CYS A 101 7.77 20.62 13.22
C CYS A 101 8.20 19.97 11.89
N GLN A 102 9.42 20.24 11.42
CA GLN A 102 9.97 19.60 10.21
C GLN A 102 10.11 18.08 10.38
N TYR A 103 10.63 17.64 11.54
CA TYR A 103 10.75 16.22 11.86
C TYR A 103 9.38 15.53 11.89
N ILE A 104 8.41 16.09 12.60
CA ILE A 104 7.07 15.48 12.72
C ILE A 104 6.32 15.51 11.38
N ASP A 105 6.48 16.54 10.55
CA ASP A 105 5.90 16.55 9.20
C ASP A 105 6.45 15.41 8.33
N TYR A 106 7.76 15.17 8.40
CA TYR A 106 8.39 14.03 7.74
C TYR A 106 7.85 12.70 8.28
N ILE A 107 7.80 12.51 9.60
CA ILE A 107 7.21 11.33 10.23
C ILE A 107 5.73 11.18 9.84
N SER A 108 4.95 12.25 9.75
CA SER A 108 3.55 12.22 9.34
C SER A 108 3.40 11.62 7.94
N LYS A 109 4.25 12.03 6.99
CA LYS A 109 4.27 11.48 5.63
C LYS A 109 4.57 9.98 5.63
N LEU A 110 5.60 9.56 6.36
CA LEU A 110 5.95 8.13 6.50
C LEU A 110 4.82 7.34 7.17
N TYR A 111 4.26 7.87 8.26
CA TYR A 111 3.17 7.23 8.99
C TYR A 111 1.97 6.98 8.08
N LYS A 112 1.57 7.96 7.26
CA LYS A 112 0.47 7.80 6.29
C LYS A 112 0.76 6.73 5.23
N LYS A 113 2.01 6.61 4.78
CA LYS A 113 2.46 5.56 3.83
C LYS A 113 2.32 4.18 4.48
N TYR A 114 2.96 3.99 5.64
CA TYR A 114 3.02 2.69 6.30
C TYR A 114 1.72 2.29 7.02
N MET A 115 0.87 3.24 7.42
CA MET A 115 -0.47 2.91 7.93
C MET A 115 -1.30 2.15 6.89
N LYS A 116 -1.12 2.43 5.59
CA LYS A 116 -1.82 1.71 4.51
C LYS A 116 -1.25 0.30 4.27
N LEU A 117 0.04 0.12 4.51
CA LEU A 117 0.75 -1.14 4.23
C LEU A 117 0.73 -2.09 5.44
N CYS A 118 0.86 -1.53 6.63
CA CYS A 118 1.13 -2.25 7.86
C CYS A 118 -0.07 -2.33 8.80
N CYS A 119 -1.19 -1.64 8.52
CA CYS A 119 -2.33 -1.62 9.41
C CYS A 119 -3.63 -1.97 8.70
N THR A 120 -4.44 -2.80 9.36
CA THR A 120 -5.85 -2.98 9.03
C THR A 120 -6.68 -2.57 10.23
N CYS A 121 -7.18 -1.34 10.19
CA CYS A 121 -7.87 -0.70 11.30
C CYS A 121 -9.36 -0.55 11.03
N TYR A 122 -10.17 -0.84 12.03
CA TYR A 122 -11.62 -0.68 12.02
C TYR A 122 -12.06 0.32 13.08
N SER A 123 -13.01 1.20 12.75
CA SER A 123 -13.53 2.21 13.70
C SER A 123 -14.78 1.78 14.45
N ARG A 124 -15.51 0.77 13.96
CA ARG A 124 -16.77 0.27 14.53
C ARG A 124 -16.77 -1.26 14.56
N PRO A 125 -17.39 -1.90 15.58
CA PRO A 125 -18.11 -1.29 16.71
C PRO A 125 -17.19 -0.57 17.72
N GLU A 126 -15.93 -0.96 17.80
CA GLU A 126 -14.87 -0.30 18.55
C GLU A 126 -13.62 -0.17 17.69
N TYR A 127 -12.68 0.67 18.11
CA TYR A 127 -11.43 0.82 17.38
C TYR A 127 -10.54 -0.41 17.59
N VAL A 128 -10.30 -1.16 16.51
CA VAL A 128 -9.44 -2.35 16.51
C VAL A 128 -8.50 -2.28 15.33
N CYS A 129 -7.22 -2.56 15.54
CA CYS A 129 -6.22 -2.64 14.47
C CYS A 129 -5.47 -3.95 14.52
N VAL A 130 -5.19 -4.48 13.33
CA VAL A 130 -4.22 -5.56 13.13
C VAL A 130 -2.95 -4.96 12.58
N GLU A 131 -1.82 -5.23 13.24
CA GLU A 131 -0.49 -4.79 12.84
C GLU A 131 0.21 -5.89 12.04
N HIS A 132 0.69 -5.55 10.84
CA HIS A 132 1.40 -6.47 9.93
C HIS A 132 2.92 -6.24 9.95
N CYS A 133 3.38 -5.11 10.48
CA CYS A 133 4.79 -4.73 10.55
C CYS A 133 5.25 -4.40 11.98
N PRO A 134 5.07 -5.32 12.96
CA PRO A 134 5.29 -5.02 14.38
C PRO A 134 6.76 -4.69 14.72
N LYS A 135 7.70 -4.97 13.81
CA LYS A 135 9.13 -4.68 14.01
C LYS A 135 9.45 -3.19 14.10
N PHE A 136 8.70 -2.35 13.38
CA PHE A 136 9.01 -0.92 13.26
C PHE A 136 7.79 0.00 13.21
N PHE A 137 6.58 -0.56 13.11
CA PHE A 137 5.36 0.23 12.98
C PHE A 137 4.33 -0.13 14.04
N LYS A 138 3.74 0.89 14.66
CA LYS A 138 2.61 0.76 15.59
C LYS A 138 1.39 1.45 15.00
N CYS A 139 0.25 0.75 14.96
CA CYS A 139 -0.98 1.24 14.32
C CYS A 139 -1.87 2.07 15.26
N ASN A 140 -1.63 2.00 16.58
CA ASN A 140 -2.46 2.64 17.59
C ASN A 140 -2.54 4.18 17.39
N LYS A 141 -3.77 4.72 17.44
CA LYS A 141 -4.06 6.17 17.36
C LYS A 141 -3.20 7.04 18.28
N GLN A 142 -2.79 6.53 19.43
CA GLN A 142 -1.97 7.29 20.38
C GLN A 142 -0.65 7.77 19.76
N TYR A 143 -0.15 7.13 18.70
CA TYR A 143 1.08 7.52 18.03
C TYR A 143 0.87 8.39 16.81
N PHE A 144 -0.35 8.88 16.56
CA PHE A 144 -0.62 9.68 15.37
C PHE A 144 0.17 11.00 15.41
N PRO A 145 1.01 11.29 14.40
CA PRO A 145 1.85 12.49 14.39
C PRO A 145 1.04 13.80 14.41
N ILE A 146 -0.22 13.77 13.97
CA ILE A 146 -1.10 14.95 13.96
C ILE A 146 -1.32 15.54 15.36
N ASP A 147 -1.36 14.70 16.39
CA ASP A 147 -1.55 15.17 17.77
C ASP A 147 -0.34 15.96 18.25
N LEU A 148 0.86 15.58 17.80
CA LEU A 148 2.10 16.30 18.07
C LEU A 148 2.18 17.62 17.28
N LEU A 149 1.79 17.61 16.00
CA LEU A 149 1.72 18.83 15.17
C LEU A 149 0.77 19.87 15.77
N HIS A 150 -0.38 19.41 16.29
CA HIS A 150 -1.33 20.27 16.98
C HIS A 150 -0.75 20.80 18.30
N LYS A 151 -0.13 19.94 19.13
CA LYS A 151 0.47 20.34 20.41
C LYS A 151 1.59 21.37 20.25
N LEU A 152 2.35 21.31 19.15
CA LEU A 152 3.42 22.27 18.83
C LEU A 152 2.95 23.50 18.07
N GLU A 153 1.68 23.58 17.67
CA GLU A 153 1.16 24.63 16.80
C GLU A 153 2.02 24.80 15.53
N CYS A 154 2.36 23.68 14.88
CA CYS A 154 3.23 23.68 13.69
C CYS A 154 2.54 24.26 12.45
N ASN A 155 1.22 24.03 12.34
CA ASN A 155 0.40 24.41 11.20
C ASN A 155 -0.84 25.18 11.68
N ASP A 156 -1.49 25.89 10.77
CA ASP A 156 -2.78 26.53 11.05
C ASP A 156 -3.90 25.49 11.30
N ASN A 157 -4.96 25.91 12.00
CA ASN A 157 -6.07 25.04 12.38
C ASN A 157 -6.80 24.39 11.19
N VAL A 158 -6.83 25.05 10.03
CA VAL A 158 -7.49 24.52 8.83
C VAL A 158 -6.67 23.35 8.27
N SER A 159 -5.35 23.53 8.18
CA SER A 159 -4.40 22.51 7.75
C SER A 159 -4.43 21.28 8.68
N LEU A 160 -4.43 21.51 10.00
CA LEU A 160 -4.51 20.42 10.99
C LEU A 160 -5.82 19.63 10.91
N LYS A 161 -6.95 20.32 10.69
CA LYS A 161 -8.26 19.65 10.50
C LYS A 161 -8.26 18.74 9.28
N LYS A 162 -7.75 19.24 8.15
CA LYS A 162 -7.63 18.46 6.91
C LYS A 162 -6.72 17.25 7.08
N GLU A 163 -5.62 17.41 7.82
CA GLU A 163 -4.72 16.30 8.09
C GLU A 163 -5.35 15.24 8.99
N LYS A 164 -6.08 15.66 10.03
CA LYS A 164 -6.87 14.75 10.87
C LYS A 164 -7.90 13.94 10.07
N GLU A 165 -8.63 14.60 9.16
CA GLU A 165 -9.57 13.93 8.25
C GLU A 165 -8.86 12.91 7.35
N ASN A 166 -7.65 13.22 6.88
CA ASN A 166 -6.84 12.29 6.08
C ASN A 166 -6.45 11.06 6.91
N PHE A 167 -5.98 11.22 8.15
CA PHE A 167 -5.66 10.10 9.04
C PHE A 167 -6.89 9.23 9.35
N GLU A 168 -8.05 9.81 9.63
CA GLU A 168 -9.29 9.06 9.87
C GLU A 168 -9.75 8.30 8.62
N SER A 169 -9.47 8.81 7.41
CA SER A 169 -9.78 8.12 6.15
C SER A 169 -8.98 6.83 5.93
N LEU A 170 -7.87 6.66 6.65
CA LEU A 170 -7.07 5.43 6.63
C LEU A 170 -7.70 4.31 7.46
N ILE A 171 -8.70 4.63 8.27
CA ILE A 171 -9.39 3.67 9.14
C ILE A 171 -10.67 3.26 8.44
N VAL A 172 -10.88 1.95 8.36
CA VAL A 172 -12.02 1.35 7.69
C VAL A 172 -13.23 1.35 8.62
N ASP A 173 -14.39 1.72 8.10
CA ASP A 173 -15.64 1.53 8.83
C ASP A 173 -16.22 0.14 8.50
N LEU A 174 -16.07 -0.81 9.42
CA LEU A 174 -16.55 -2.18 9.26
C LEU A 174 -18.07 -2.23 9.09
N GLU A 175 -18.82 -1.32 9.73
CA GLU A 175 -20.27 -1.26 9.57
C GLU A 175 -20.65 -0.81 8.16
N VAL A 176 -19.93 0.15 7.60
CA VAL A 176 -20.11 0.58 6.20
C VAL A 176 -19.75 -0.54 5.22
N ILE A 177 -18.65 -1.27 5.46
CA ILE A 177 -18.30 -2.45 4.65
C ILE A 177 -19.40 -3.52 4.74
N ARG A 178 -19.87 -3.84 5.96
CA ARG A 178 -20.91 -4.85 6.14
C ARG A 178 -22.23 -4.44 5.48
N LYS A 179 -22.63 -3.17 5.60
CA LYS A 179 -23.82 -2.62 4.92
C LYS A 179 -23.66 -2.65 3.41
N SER A 180 -22.49 -2.29 2.88
CA SER A 180 -22.24 -2.31 1.43
C SER A 180 -22.25 -3.75 0.87
N GLN A 181 -21.64 -4.70 1.58
CA GLN A 181 -21.69 -6.12 1.24
C GLN A 181 -23.11 -6.68 1.29
N LEU A 182 -23.89 -6.32 2.32
CA LEU A 182 -25.29 -6.73 2.44
C LEU A 182 -26.14 -6.15 1.30
N MET A 183 -25.95 -4.87 0.96
CA MET A 183 -26.59 -4.26 -0.21
C MET A 183 -26.21 -5.00 -1.49
N ALA A 184 -24.92 -5.28 -1.72
CA ALA A 184 -24.46 -6.03 -2.89
C ALA A 184 -25.09 -7.44 -2.98
N MET A 185 -25.16 -8.18 -1.86
CA MET A 185 -25.84 -9.48 -1.82
C MET A 185 -27.34 -9.35 -2.10
N ASN A 186 -28.01 -8.34 -1.54
CA ASN A 186 -29.43 -8.10 -1.79
C ASN A 186 -29.68 -7.73 -3.26
N PHE A 187 -28.84 -6.90 -3.85
CA PHE A 187 -28.90 -6.57 -5.29
C PHE A 187 -28.66 -7.82 -6.15
N TYR A 188 -27.66 -8.64 -5.83
CA TYR A 188 -27.43 -9.91 -6.52
C TYR A 188 -28.62 -10.87 -6.42
N LYS A 189 -29.23 -10.96 -5.23
CA LYS A 189 -30.42 -11.77 -4.99
C LYS A 189 -31.61 -11.27 -5.83
N ILE A 190 -31.84 -9.96 -5.90
CA ILE A 190 -32.88 -9.37 -6.77
C ILE A 190 -32.62 -9.72 -8.24
N LEU A 191 -31.39 -9.56 -8.72
CA LEU A 191 -31.02 -9.85 -10.11
C LEU A 191 -31.18 -11.34 -10.49
N THR A 192 -31.00 -12.25 -9.53
CA THR A 192 -31.01 -13.70 -9.77
C THR A 192 -32.34 -14.39 -9.49
N GLN A 193 -33.15 -13.87 -8.56
CA GLN A 193 -34.47 -14.43 -8.23
C GLN A 193 -35.60 -13.87 -9.09
N ASP A 194 -35.48 -12.67 -9.61
CA ASP A 194 -36.52 -12.07 -10.43
C ASP A 194 -36.53 -12.71 -11.84
N SER A 195 -37.69 -13.27 -12.22
CA SER A 195 -37.88 -13.91 -13.51
C SER A 195 -37.67 -12.95 -14.68
N PHE A 196 -37.91 -11.65 -14.48
CA PHE A 196 -37.70 -10.61 -15.47
C PHE A 196 -36.21 -10.35 -15.73
N TYR A 197 -35.41 -10.15 -14.67
CA TYR A 197 -33.97 -9.90 -14.82
C TYR A 197 -33.22 -11.14 -15.30
N ARG A 198 -33.64 -12.33 -14.88
CA ARG A 198 -33.10 -13.59 -15.39
C ARG A 198 -33.34 -13.74 -16.90
N PHE A 199 -34.56 -13.41 -17.36
CA PHE A 199 -34.88 -13.41 -18.79
C PHE A 199 -34.04 -12.40 -19.56
N ILE A 200 -33.93 -11.17 -19.06
CA ILE A 200 -33.10 -10.12 -19.66
C ILE A 200 -31.62 -10.53 -19.75
N PHE A 201 -31.07 -11.11 -18.69
CA PHE A 201 -29.68 -11.56 -18.71
C PHE A 201 -29.46 -12.69 -19.72
N SER A 202 -30.38 -13.66 -19.78
CA SER A 202 -30.34 -14.73 -20.77
C SER A 202 -30.46 -14.21 -22.22
N THR A 203 -31.30 -13.22 -22.49
CA THR A 203 -31.42 -12.64 -23.84
C THR A 203 -30.18 -11.84 -24.23
N PHE A 204 -29.59 -11.07 -23.30
CA PHE A 204 -28.33 -10.37 -23.57
C PHE A 204 -27.15 -11.32 -23.79
N LEU A 205 -27.09 -12.44 -23.05
CA LEU A 205 -26.06 -13.46 -23.25
C LEU A 205 -26.17 -14.10 -24.64
N LEU A 206 -27.38 -14.44 -25.08
CA LEU A 206 -27.65 -14.95 -26.42
C LEU A 206 -27.30 -13.93 -27.50
N LEU A 207 -27.71 -12.66 -27.34
CA LEU A 207 -27.37 -11.58 -28.27
C LEU A 207 -25.85 -11.37 -28.37
N GLY A 208 -25.14 -11.44 -27.24
CA GLY A 208 -23.68 -11.38 -27.22
C GLY A 208 -23.03 -12.49 -28.03
N ILE A 209 -23.52 -13.73 -27.89
CA ILE A 209 -23.06 -14.88 -28.67
C ILE A 209 -23.33 -14.67 -30.17
N PHE A 210 -24.53 -14.22 -30.56
CA PHE A 210 -24.85 -13.94 -31.96
C PHE A 210 -23.98 -12.81 -32.56
N LEU A 211 -23.66 -11.78 -31.78
CA LEU A 211 -22.75 -10.71 -32.21
C LEU A 211 -21.33 -11.24 -32.44
N ILE A 212 -20.84 -12.12 -31.56
CA ILE A 212 -19.53 -12.77 -31.73
C ILE A 212 -19.51 -13.60 -33.02
N PHE A 213 -20.52 -14.45 -33.25
CA PHE A 213 -20.63 -15.22 -34.49
C PHE A 213 -20.75 -14.32 -35.72
N PHE A 214 -21.51 -13.23 -35.65
CA PHE A 214 -21.62 -12.27 -36.75
C PHE A 214 -20.29 -11.60 -37.10
N LEU A 215 -19.48 -11.26 -36.10
CA LEU A 215 -18.14 -10.69 -36.30
C LEU A 215 -17.18 -11.71 -36.96
N PHE A 216 -17.24 -12.98 -36.57
CA PHE A 216 -16.43 -14.05 -37.18
C PHE A 216 -16.95 -14.49 -38.56
N TYR A 217 -18.27 -14.51 -38.76
CA TYR A 217 -18.90 -14.90 -40.01
C TYR A 217 -18.71 -13.84 -41.12
N LYS A 218 -18.73 -12.54 -40.76
CA LYS A 218 -18.64 -11.46 -41.73
C LYS A 218 -17.21 -11.22 -42.25
N ASN A 219 -16.17 -11.82 -41.68
CA ASN A 219 -14.80 -11.51 -42.10
C ASN A 219 -13.85 -12.71 -42.17
N ASN A 220 -13.60 -13.13 -43.41
CA ASN A 220 -12.27 -13.57 -43.86
C ASN A 220 -11.35 -12.34 -44.11
N SER A 221 -11.31 -11.39 -43.17
CA SER A 221 -10.50 -10.17 -43.33
C SER A 221 -9.99 -9.67 -41.97
N LEU A 222 -8.72 -9.98 -41.71
CA LEU A 222 -7.89 -9.40 -40.66
C LEU A 222 -7.78 -7.85 -40.72
N ILE A 223 -8.27 -7.21 -41.78
CA ILE A 223 -8.12 -5.78 -42.04
C ILE A 223 -9.10 -4.94 -41.20
N SER A 224 -10.34 -5.39 -41.01
CA SER A 224 -11.36 -4.61 -40.29
C SER A 224 -11.10 -4.55 -38.78
N ILE A 225 -10.57 -5.63 -38.19
CA ILE A 225 -10.21 -5.69 -36.76
C ILE A 225 -9.05 -4.74 -36.47
N LYS A 226 -8.05 -4.66 -37.35
CA LYS A 226 -6.94 -3.69 -37.23
C LYS A 226 -7.43 -2.24 -37.28
N ILE A 227 -8.38 -1.92 -38.16
CA ILE A 227 -8.96 -0.57 -38.27
C ILE A 227 -9.75 -0.20 -37.00
N LEU A 228 -10.50 -1.14 -36.42
CA LEU A 228 -11.28 -0.94 -35.19
C LEU A 228 -10.36 -0.74 -33.97
N ILE A 229 -9.27 -1.51 -33.86
CA ILE A 229 -8.24 -1.33 -32.82
C ILE A 229 -7.54 0.03 -32.96
N ILE A 230 -7.20 0.45 -34.18
CA ILE A 230 -6.59 1.76 -34.43
C ILE A 230 -7.56 2.89 -34.07
N SER A 231 -8.83 2.76 -34.45
CA SER A 231 -9.88 3.75 -34.13
C SER A 231 -10.09 3.87 -32.61
N LEU A 232 -10.15 2.75 -31.89
CA LEU A 232 -10.26 2.71 -30.43
C LEU A 232 -9.01 3.29 -29.75
N LYS A 233 -7.80 2.93 -30.18
CA LYS A 233 -6.55 3.55 -29.67
C LYS A 233 -6.55 5.06 -29.87
N ARG A 234 -6.99 5.55 -31.03
CA ARG A 234 -7.07 6.99 -31.34
C ARG A 234 -8.11 7.72 -30.51
N HIS A 235 -9.19 7.04 -30.11
CA HIS A 235 -10.24 7.60 -29.27
C HIS A 235 -9.88 7.63 -27.78
N ILE A 236 -9.14 6.61 -27.30
CA ILE A 236 -8.59 6.55 -25.93
C ILE A 236 -7.56 7.65 -25.71
N PHE A 237 -6.67 7.91 -26.69
CA PHE A 237 -5.64 8.95 -26.56
C PHE A 237 -6.19 10.39 -26.60
N LYS A 238 -7.43 10.60 -27.05
CA LYS A 238 -8.01 11.93 -27.26
C LYS A 238 -8.85 12.47 -26.10
N LYS A 239 -9.08 11.69 -25.03
CA LYS A 239 -9.97 12.09 -23.92
C LYS A 239 -9.34 11.81 -22.54
N ASN A 240 -8.41 12.67 -22.13
CA ASN A 240 -7.93 12.76 -20.75
C ASN A 240 -8.80 13.65 -19.84
N TYR A 241 -10.10 13.80 -20.12
CA TYR A 241 -11.01 14.63 -19.31
C TYR A 241 -12.43 14.01 -19.18
N LEU A 242 -12.55 12.81 -18.62
CA LEU A 242 -13.85 12.29 -18.17
C LEU A 242 -13.77 11.65 -16.76
N PRO A 243 -14.84 11.72 -15.96
CA PRO A 243 -14.88 11.27 -14.57
C PRO A 243 -14.71 9.74 -14.40
N ILE A 244 -14.06 9.36 -13.29
CA ILE A 244 -13.54 8.02 -12.92
C ILE A 244 -14.54 6.87 -13.11
N ARG A 245 -15.85 7.12 -12.98
CA ARG A 245 -16.89 6.07 -13.08
C ARG A 245 -17.01 5.48 -14.50
N LEU A 246 -16.74 6.27 -15.54
CA LEU A 246 -16.79 5.80 -16.93
C LEU A 246 -15.49 5.07 -17.33
N GLN A 247 -14.35 5.35 -16.68
CA GLN A 247 -13.08 4.68 -16.99
C GLN A 247 -13.12 3.17 -16.72
N HIS A 248 -13.81 2.72 -15.68
CA HIS A 248 -13.90 1.29 -15.33
C HIS A 248 -14.65 0.46 -16.38
N GLU A 249 -15.74 0.97 -16.95
CA GLU A 249 -16.52 0.23 -17.96
C GLU A 249 -15.74 0.06 -19.27
N TYR A 250 -14.92 1.06 -19.65
CA TYR A 250 -14.06 0.98 -20.84
C TYR A 250 -12.83 0.10 -20.64
N ILE A 251 -12.22 0.09 -19.45
CA ILE A 251 -11.11 -0.82 -19.11
C ILE A 251 -11.59 -2.27 -19.13
N LEU A 252 -12.77 -2.55 -18.58
CA LEU A 252 -13.36 -3.89 -18.62
C LEU A 252 -13.68 -4.32 -20.05
N ALA A 253 -14.22 -3.44 -20.89
CA ALA A 253 -14.43 -3.72 -22.30
C ALA A 253 -13.11 -3.98 -23.06
N TYR A 254 -12.05 -3.23 -22.76
CA TYR A 254 -10.74 -3.41 -23.37
C TYR A 254 -10.06 -4.72 -22.94
N MET A 255 -10.12 -5.06 -21.64
CA MET A 255 -9.61 -6.34 -21.12
C MET A 255 -10.37 -7.53 -21.72
N TYR A 256 -11.70 -7.43 -21.83
CA TYR A 256 -12.54 -8.46 -22.42
C TYR A 256 -12.20 -8.69 -23.90
N ILE A 257 -11.90 -7.63 -24.65
CA ILE A 257 -11.45 -7.73 -26.04
C ILE A 257 -10.07 -8.40 -26.15
N GLN A 258 -9.11 -8.07 -25.28
CA GLN A 258 -7.77 -8.68 -25.28
C GLN A 258 -7.77 -10.18 -24.92
N ILE A 259 -8.68 -10.58 -24.03
CA ILE A 259 -8.90 -11.99 -23.67
C ILE A 259 -9.46 -12.78 -24.87
N ILE A 260 -10.40 -12.19 -25.61
CA ILE A 260 -11.03 -12.82 -26.77
C ILE A 260 -10.07 -12.92 -27.97
N THR A 261 -9.15 -11.97 -28.13
CA THR A 261 -8.19 -11.96 -29.26
C THR A 261 -6.91 -12.74 -29.02
N GLY A 262 -6.74 -13.35 -27.83
CA GLY A 262 -5.59 -14.22 -27.52
C GLY A 262 -4.26 -13.48 -27.32
N ASN A 263 -4.24 -12.15 -27.25
CA ASN A 263 -3.04 -11.33 -27.08
C ASN A 263 -2.67 -11.14 -25.60
N VAL A 264 -2.64 -12.23 -24.81
CA VAL A 264 -2.36 -12.17 -23.36
C VAL A 264 -0.88 -11.90 -23.05
N GLN A 265 0.02 -11.93 -24.04
CA GLN A 265 1.47 -11.81 -23.80
C GLN A 265 2.02 -10.39 -23.61
N GLU A 266 1.24 -9.31 -23.80
CA GLU A 266 1.74 -7.93 -23.60
C GLU A 266 1.41 -7.31 -22.23
N LEU A 267 0.71 -7.99 -21.33
CA LEU A 267 0.24 -7.38 -20.06
C LEU A 267 1.19 -7.50 -18.86
N PHE A 268 2.34 -8.17 -18.98
CA PHE A 268 3.30 -8.33 -17.86
C PHE A 268 4.70 -7.75 -18.09
N ILE A 269 4.97 -7.03 -19.19
CA ILE A 269 6.30 -6.43 -19.41
C ILE A 269 6.13 -4.98 -19.88
N LYS A 270 5.86 -4.09 -18.93
CA LYS A 270 6.39 -2.71 -18.86
C LYS A 270 5.82 -1.98 -17.66
N ASN A 271 6.48 -2.16 -16.52
CA ASN A 271 6.62 -1.14 -15.49
C ASN A 271 8.02 -1.33 -14.91
N ASP A 272 9.02 -1.09 -15.76
CA ASP A 272 10.39 -0.77 -15.38
C ASP A 272 10.96 0.08 -16.52
N ASN A 273 11.02 1.38 -16.25
CA ASN A 273 11.96 2.41 -16.74
C ASN A 273 11.49 3.78 -16.25
#